data_AF-A0A4V6KKS9-F1
#
_entry.id   AF-A0A4V6KKS9-F1
#
_cell.length_a   1.000
_cell.length_b   1.000
_cell.length_c   1.000
_cell.angle_alpha   90.00
_cell.angle_beta   90.00
_cell.angle_gamma   90.00
#
_symmetry.space_group_name_H-M   'P 1'
#
loop_
_entity.id
_entity.type
_entity.pdbx_description
1 polymer ?
#
loop_
_entity_poly.entity_id
_entity_poly.type
_entity_poly.pdbx_seq_one_letter_code
_entity_poly.pdbx_strand_id
1 'polypeptide(L)'
;MASVYGQEDALPIKYQSIVHSFIDAAKNKDRQAIGDRIAYPLKREYPIAEIRGPQEMLSRFDEVFDSTLLDTIAQSSAQQDWQAMGWRGIMLGRGVIWMDYDGNIIAVQLSDSA
;
A
#
# COMPACT_ATOMS: atom_id res chain seq x y z
N MET A 1 -6.22 33.37 -5.75
CA MET A 1 -5.52 32.18 -6.31
C MET A 1 -5.15 31.27 -5.14
N ALA A 2 -6.12 30.49 -4.64
CA ALA A 2 -5.84 29.52 -3.58
C ALA A 2 -5.27 28.24 -4.21
N SER A 3 -4.18 27.74 -3.63
CA SER A 3 -3.41 26.59 -4.11
C SER A 3 -4.28 25.32 -4.20
N VAL A 4 -4.43 24.77 -5.41
CA VAL A 4 -5.16 23.53 -5.74
C VAL A 4 -4.21 22.34 -5.59
N TYR A 5 -3.77 22.02 -4.37
CA TYR A 5 -2.88 20.87 -4.12
C TYR A 5 -3.25 20.10 -2.85
N GLY A 6 -4.54 20.05 -2.50
CA GLY A 6 -4.99 19.36 -1.30
C GLY A 6 -6.46 18.99 -1.30
N GLN A 7 -7.01 18.57 -2.44
CA GLN A 7 -8.29 17.86 -2.43
C GLN A 7 -7.98 16.36 -2.46
N GLU A 8 -8.36 15.67 -1.40
CA GLU A 8 -8.39 14.22 -1.32
C GLU A 8 -9.53 13.75 -2.22
N ASP A 9 -9.20 13.48 -3.49
CA ASP A 9 -10.19 13.04 -4.45
C ASP A 9 -10.43 11.54 -4.28
N ALA A 10 -11.71 11.15 -4.34
CA ALA A 10 -12.08 9.75 -4.41
C ALA A 10 -11.30 9.05 -5.54
N LEU A 11 -10.89 7.80 -5.33
CA LEU A 11 -10.08 7.07 -6.30
C LEU A 11 -10.79 6.98 -7.67
N PRO A 12 -10.19 7.54 -8.75
CA PRO A 12 -10.76 7.44 -10.09
C PRO A 12 -10.96 5.99 -10.54
N ILE A 13 -12.06 5.69 -11.24
CA ILE A 13 -12.46 4.34 -11.66
C ILE A 13 -11.32 3.57 -12.35
N LYS A 14 -10.52 4.26 -13.17
CA LYS A 14 -9.38 3.65 -13.90
C LYS A 14 -8.32 3.03 -12.99
N TYR A 15 -8.22 3.46 -11.73
CA TYR A 15 -7.29 2.92 -10.74
C TYR A 15 -7.95 1.96 -9.75
N GLN A 16 -9.28 1.86 -9.73
CA GLN A 16 -9.97 0.94 -8.81
C GLN A 16 -9.62 -0.52 -9.14
N SER A 17 -9.44 -0.88 -10.41
CA SER A 17 -9.08 -2.25 -10.79
C SER A 17 -7.72 -2.68 -10.22
N ILE A 18 -6.74 -1.77 -10.13
CA ILE A 18 -5.42 -2.13 -9.60
C ILE A 18 -5.47 -2.29 -8.09
N VAL A 19 -6.22 -1.41 -7.42
CA VAL A 19 -6.47 -1.51 -5.97
C VAL A 19 -7.25 -2.78 -5.62
N HIS A 20 -8.29 -3.14 -6.37
CA HIS A 20 -9.03 -4.39 -6.17
C HIS A 20 -8.11 -5.60 -6.26
N SER A 21 -7.19 -5.63 -7.22
CA SER A 21 -6.24 -6.74 -7.37
C SER A 21 -5.31 -6.88 -6.15
N PHE A 22 -4.97 -5.77 -5.48
CA PHE A 22 -4.17 -5.78 -4.26
C PHE A 22 -4.99 -6.21 -3.04
N ILE A 23 -6.24 -5.73 -2.93
CA ILE A 23 -7.19 -6.16 -1.89
C ILE A 23 -7.42 -7.67 -1.97
N ASP A 24 -7.62 -8.21 -3.17
CA ASP A 24 -7.85 -9.65 -3.36
C ASP A 24 -6.61 -10.48 -3.02
N ALA A 25 -5.40 -9.98 -3.32
CA ALA A 25 -4.16 -10.63 -2.87
C ALA A 25 -4.09 -10.69 -1.32
N ALA A 26 -4.49 -9.63 -0.62
CA ALA A 26 -4.57 -9.62 0.84
C ALA A 26 -5.63 -10.61 1.38
N LYS A 27 -6.83 -10.64 0.81
CA LYS A 27 -7.88 -11.61 1.18
C LYS A 27 -7.42 -13.06 1.05
N ASN A 28 -6.68 -13.35 -0.01
CA ASN A 28 -6.15 -14.68 -0.29
C ASN A 28 -4.85 -14.99 0.45
N LYS A 29 -4.31 -14.03 1.22
CA LYS A 29 -2.99 -14.10 1.87
C LYS A 29 -1.88 -14.48 0.87
N ASP A 30 -2.01 -13.99 -0.37
CA ASP A 30 -1.08 -14.27 -1.45
C ASP A 30 0.18 -13.40 -1.29
N ARG A 31 1.12 -13.92 -0.50
CA ARG A 31 2.40 -13.26 -0.20
C ARG A 31 3.20 -12.93 -1.45
N GLN A 32 3.12 -13.78 -2.47
CA GLN A 32 3.85 -13.60 -3.71
C GLN A 32 3.25 -12.46 -4.53
N ALA A 33 1.93 -12.45 -4.73
CA ALA A 33 1.26 -11.37 -5.45
C ALA A 33 1.41 -10.00 -4.75
N ILE A 34 1.48 -9.98 -3.41
CA ILE A 34 1.79 -8.76 -2.66
C ILE A 34 3.25 -8.35 -2.87
N GLY A 35 4.19 -9.28 -2.72
CA GLY A 35 5.62 -9.03 -2.88
C GLY A 35 6.02 -8.56 -4.28
N ASP A 36 5.33 -9.04 -5.32
CA ASP A 36 5.56 -8.66 -6.72
C ASP A 36 5.11 -7.22 -7.03
N ARG A 37 4.25 -6.63 -6.19
CA ARG A 37 3.80 -5.24 -6.32
C ARG A 37 4.70 -4.25 -5.59
N ILE A 38 5.73 -4.66 -4.88
CA ILE A 38 6.53 -3.71 -4.10
C ILE A 38 7.54 -3.00 -4.99
N ALA A 39 7.62 -1.68 -4.87
CA ALA A 39 8.70 -0.90 -5.41
C ALA A 39 9.97 -1.10 -4.56
N TYR A 40 10.89 -1.94 -5.03
CA TYR A 40 12.15 -2.20 -4.33
C TYR A 40 13.24 -1.17 -4.65
N PRO A 41 14.13 -0.84 -3.69
CA PRO A 41 14.07 -1.27 -2.29
C PRO A 41 12.94 -0.57 -1.53
N LEU A 42 12.19 -1.32 -0.71
CA LEU A 42 11.18 -0.75 0.18
C LEU A 42 11.90 -0.10 1.36
N LYS A 43 11.92 1.23 1.35
CA LYS A 43 12.52 2.01 2.43
C LYS A 43 11.71 1.86 3.72
N ARG A 44 12.43 1.79 4.84
CA ARG A 44 11.87 1.65 6.19
C ARG A 44 12.49 2.72 7.08
N GLU A 45 11.78 3.10 8.13
CA GLU A 45 12.30 4.07 9.10
C GLU A 45 13.49 3.48 9.86
N TYR A 46 14.53 4.28 10.05
CA TYR A 46 15.70 3.88 10.84
C TYR A 46 15.27 3.57 12.28
N PRO A 47 15.77 2.48 12.90
CA PRO A 47 16.88 1.62 12.48
C PRO A 47 16.51 0.39 11.66
N ILE A 48 15.27 0.27 11.18
CA ILE A 48 14.81 -0.91 10.46
C ILE A 48 15.46 -0.96 9.07
N ALA A 49 16.12 -2.07 8.76
CA ALA A 49 16.72 -2.27 7.44
C ALA A 49 15.64 -2.32 6.35
N GLU A 50 15.90 -1.62 5.24
CA GLU A 50 15.10 -1.70 4.01
C GLU A 50 14.96 -3.14 3.50
N ILE A 51 13.91 -3.40 2.72
CA ILE A 51 13.75 -4.66 2.00
C ILE A 51 14.30 -4.47 0.58
N ARG A 52 15.34 -5.20 0.19
CA ARG A 52 16.06 -4.93 -1.07
C ARG A 52 15.45 -5.57 -2.30
N GLY A 53 14.62 -6.59 -2.14
CA GLY A 53 14.03 -7.30 -3.25
C GLY A 53 13.01 -8.36 -2.87
N PRO A 54 12.42 -9.05 -3.86
CA PRO A 54 11.32 -9.98 -3.66
C PRO A 54 11.63 -11.14 -2.70
N GLN A 55 12.82 -11.73 -2.81
CA GLN A 55 13.22 -12.85 -1.95
C GLN A 55 13.31 -12.42 -0.47
N GLU A 56 13.92 -11.26 -0.21
CA GLU A 56 14.00 -10.71 1.14
C GLU A 56 12.60 -10.38 1.66
N MET A 57 11.75 -9.78 0.82
CA MET A 57 10.36 -9.47 1.18
C MET A 57 9.59 -10.70 1.63
N LEU A 58 9.71 -11.82 0.91
CA LEU A 58 9.01 -13.05 1.29
C LEU A 58 9.53 -13.62 2.60
N SER A 59 10.84 -13.52 2.85
CA SER A 59 11.46 -13.97 4.11
C SER A 59 11.05 -13.13 5.32
N ARG A 60 10.84 -11.82 5.12
CA ARG A 60 10.47 -10.83 6.14
C ARG A 60 9.02 -10.37 6.01
N PHE A 61 8.18 -11.18 5.37
CA PHE A 61 6.83 -10.77 4.96
C PHE A 61 6.01 -10.30 6.15
N ASP A 62 6.03 -11.08 7.22
CA ASP A 62 5.25 -10.82 8.44
C ASP A 62 5.82 -9.62 9.26
N GLU A 63 7.02 -9.11 8.95
CA GLU A 63 7.54 -7.85 9.54
C GLU A 63 6.96 -6.59 8.87
N VAL A 64 6.42 -6.74 7.66
CA VAL A 64 5.91 -5.63 6.85
C VAL A 64 4.40 -5.72 6.69
N PHE A 65 3.87 -6.92 6.45
CA PHE A 65 2.45 -7.23 6.29
C PHE A 65 2.01 -8.22 7.36
N ASP A 66 1.93 -7.73 8.59
CA ASP A 66 1.34 -8.48 9.71
C ASP A 66 -0.15 -8.79 9.44
N SER A 67 -0.75 -9.64 10.28
CA SER A 67 -2.16 -10.03 10.12
C SER A 67 -3.12 -8.84 10.21
N THR A 68 -2.81 -7.85 11.05
CA THR A 68 -3.66 -6.67 11.26
C THR A 68 -3.68 -5.80 10.01
N LEU A 69 -2.52 -5.59 9.38
CA LEU A 69 -2.40 -4.85 8.13
C LEU A 69 -3.06 -5.61 6.97
N LEU A 70 -2.84 -6.92 6.87
CA LEU A 70 -3.51 -7.74 5.86
C LEU A 70 -5.03 -7.68 5.99
N ASP A 71 -5.56 -7.77 7.20
CA ASP A 71 -7.00 -7.67 7.46
C ASP A 71 -7.52 -6.27 7.12
N THR A 72 -6.78 -5.21 7.45
CA THR A 72 -7.10 -3.83 7.08
C THR A 72 -7.22 -3.67 5.56
N ILE A 73 -6.25 -4.21 4.81
CA ILE A 73 -6.26 -4.16 3.34
C ILE A 73 -7.43 -4.99 2.79
N ALA A 74 -7.60 -6.21 3.27
CA ALA A 74 -8.60 -7.17 2.79
C ALA A 74 -10.05 -6.68 3.01
N GLN A 75 -10.28 -5.91 4.08
CA GLN A 75 -11.60 -5.36 4.42
C GLN A 75 -11.86 -3.98 3.80
N SER A 76 -10.84 -3.34 3.21
CA SER A 76 -10.98 -2.02 2.60
C SER A 76 -11.84 -2.04 1.32
N SER A 77 -12.50 -0.91 1.06
CA SER A 77 -13.25 -0.61 -0.15
C SER A 77 -12.45 0.30 -1.06
N ALA A 78 -12.15 -0.15 -2.28
CA ALA A 78 -11.42 0.65 -3.27
C ALA A 78 -12.09 2.01 -3.58
N GLN A 79 -13.40 2.14 -3.37
CA GLN A 79 -14.14 3.37 -3.64
C GLN A 79 -14.18 4.34 -2.45
N GLN A 80 -14.04 3.83 -1.22
CA GLN A 80 -14.28 4.62 -0.01
C GLN A 80 -13.01 4.86 0.80
N ASP A 81 -12.15 3.85 0.91
CA ASP A 81 -10.98 3.88 1.79
C ASP A 81 -9.69 4.25 1.05
N TRP A 82 -9.73 4.26 -0.28
CA TRP A 82 -8.61 4.61 -1.14
C TRP A 82 -8.85 5.95 -1.84
N GLN A 83 -7.83 6.80 -1.84
CA GLN A 83 -7.90 8.16 -2.37
C GLN A 83 -6.72 8.45 -3.29
N ALA A 84 -6.96 9.27 -4.31
CA ALA A 84 -5.88 9.81 -5.13
C ALA A 84 -5.33 11.10 -4.49
N MET A 85 -4.02 11.12 -4.26
CA MET A 85 -3.32 12.20 -3.54
C MET A 85 -2.47 13.04 -4.51
N GLY A 86 -3.02 13.34 -5.68
CA GLY A 86 -2.34 14.07 -6.74
C GLY A 86 -1.06 13.35 -7.19
N TRP A 87 0.06 14.08 -7.25
CA TRP A 87 1.36 13.52 -7.65
C TRP A 87 1.95 12.49 -6.67
N ARG A 88 1.41 12.38 -5.45
CA ARG A 88 1.90 11.47 -4.41
C ARG A 88 1.47 10.01 -4.63
N GLY A 89 0.46 9.78 -5.47
CA GLY A 89 -0.07 8.45 -5.75
C GLY A 89 -1.41 8.20 -5.06
N ILE A 90 -1.70 6.92 -4.82
CA ILE A 90 -2.92 6.37 -4.26
C ILE A 90 -2.66 5.97 -2.80
N MET A 91 -3.54 6.36 -1.89
CA MET A 91 -3.38 6.15 -0.46
C MET A 91 -4.54 5.35 0.11
N LEU A 92 -4.25 4.36 0.97
CA LEU A 92 -5.24 3.70 1.83
C LEU A 92 -5.32 4.39 3.18
N GLY A 93 -6.53 4.77 3.59
CA GLY A 93 -6.81 5.34 4.91
C GLY A 93 -5.95 6.56 5.20
N ARG A 94 -5.27 6.60 6.36
CA ARG A 94 -4.39 7.73 6.74
C ARG A 94 -2.92 7.52 6.36
N GLY A 95 -2.66 6.88 5.23
CA GLY A 95 -1.30 6.57 4.78
C GLY A 95 -0.81 5.18 5.19
N VAL A 96 -1.74 4.28 5.53
CA VAL A 96 -1.43 2.89 5.90
C VAL A 96 -0.67 2.18 4.77
N ILE A 97 -1.11 2.40 3.54
CA ILE A 97 -0.42 2.00 2.31
C ILE A 97 -0.35 3.19 1.37
N TRP A 98 0.80 3.34 0.70
CA TRP A 98 0.97 4.20 -0.46
C TRP A 98 1.29 3.34 -1.68
N MET A 99 0.58 3.59 -2.76
CA MET A 99 0.71 2.93 -4.06
C MET A 99 0.92 4.00 -5.14
N ASP A 100 1.78 3.77 -6.12
CA ASP A 100 1.84 4.63 -7.29
C ASP A 100 0.68 4.35 -8.27
N TYR A 101 0.59 5.09 -9.37
CA TYR A 101 -0.49 4.90 -10.35
C TYR A 101 -0.30 3.69 -11.27
N ASP A 102 0.86 3.03 -11.21
CA ASP A 102 1.16 1.78 -11.91
C ASP A 102 0.91 0.55 -11.02
N GLY A 103 0.50 0.77 -9.76
CA GLY A 103 0.12 -0.28 -8.81
C GLY A 103 1.22 -0.74 -7.88
N ASN A 104 2.39 -0.08 -7.89
CA ASN A 104 3.49 -0.47 -7.03
C ASN A 104 3.32 0.11 -5.62
N ILE A 105 3.52 -0.70 -4.59
CA ILE A 105 3.56 -0.28 -3.19
C ILE A 105 4.89 0.43 -2.93
N ILE A 106 4.80 1.72 -2.64
CA ILE A 106 5.97 2.60 -2.44
C ILE A 106 6.22 2.92 -0.97
N ALA A 107 5.22 2.77 -0.10
CA ALA A 107 5.38 2.84 1.33
C ALA A 107 4.30 2.04 2.06
N VAL A 108 4.68 1.52 3.23
CA VAL A 108 3.81 0.83 4.16
C VAL A 108 4.05 1.45 5.53
N GLN A 109 3.00 1.98 6.15
CA GLN A 109 3.11 2.45 7.52
C GLN A 109 3.36 1.25 8.43
N LEU A 110 4.34 1.34 9.34
CA LEU A 110 4.42 0.38 10.43
C LEU A 110 3.20 0.57 11.33
N SER A 111 2.46 -0.50 11.57
CA SER A 111 1.57 -0.61 12.72
C SER A 111 2.45 -0.47 13.96
N ASP A 112 2.40 0.66 14.67
CA ASP A 112 2.86 0.71 16.06
C ASP A 112 1.94 -0.22 16.83
N SER A 113 2.34 -1.48 16.99
CA SER A 113 1.72 -2.39 17.94
C SER A 113 2.03 -1.83 19.34
N ALA A 114 1.13 -0.99 19.82
CA ALA A 114 1.05 -0.53 21.21
C ALA A 114 0.54 -1.64 22.13
#